data_AF-A0A2I0D0S3-F1
#
_entry.id   AF-A0A2I0D0S3-F1
#
_cell.length_a   1.000
_cell.length_b   1.000
_cell.length_c   1.000
_cell.angle_alpha   90.00
_cell.angle_beta   90.00
_cell.angle_gamma   90.00
#
_symmetry.space_group_name_H-M   'P 1'
#
loop_
_entity.id
_entity.type
_entity.pdbx_description
1 polymer ?
#
loop_
_entity_poly.entity_id
_entity_poly.type
_entity_poly.pdbx_seq_one_letter_code
_entity_poly.pdbx_strand_id
1 'polypeptide(L)'
;IDEKAEDEINRLSKDPMIYRMITHSIAPTIYGSEDVKQAIALQLFGGIAKEMPDGSRLRGDIHVLLIGDPGIAKSQLLRYVVKLSPRAIYTSGQSSTAAGLTATAVKDEFGEGRWTLEAGALVLADMGVAAVDEMDKMEKGDRSALHEAMEQQSISVAKAGITATLKSRCALLGAANPKYGRFDMFGDLSDQINMPPSLLSRFDLIFIMTDQPEQKRDMAIAEHILKAHSTGELIAQHKKTPIPGVTDEYIQQQLKPVMPDIEPGLFRKYVAYSKRSCFPMLSQEARDALVAYYMKLRGIAEPNKPVPVTARQLEALVRLAEASARIRLSNTIETSDAERVIHIVDACLRQIAYDAKTGTFDIDKIVTGISKEKRDIVRVIKDAIRDIGGDGRRAGIDQVIDAVSAKGFPRDKVREGIEMLLRTGEAMEPKNGIIQLI
;
A
#
# COMPACT_ATOMS: atom_id res chain seq x y z
N ILE A 1 29.19 -0.67 -8.57
CA ILE A 1 29.10 -1.08 -7.15
C ILE A 1 30.53 -1.44 -6.77
N ASP A 2 30.98 -1.05 -5.59
CA ASP A 2 32.30 -1.42 -5.07
C ASP A 2 32.33 -2.91 -4.73
N GLU A 3 33.46 -3.57 -4.97
CA GLU A 3 33.65 -5.02 -4.80
C GLU A 3 33.26 -5.50 -3.38
N LYS A 4 33.62 -4.71 -2.35
CA LYS A 4 33.23 -4.98 -0.95
C LYS A 4 31.72 -5.01 -0.73
N ALA A 5 30.98 -4.11 -1.37
CA ALA A 5 29.53 -4.09 -1.25
C ALA A 5 28.88 -5.26 -2.00
N GLU A 6 29.46 -5.67 -3.12
CA GLU A 6 29.01 -6.85 -3.87
C GLU A 6 29.21 -8.14 -3.07
N ASP A 7 30.37 -8.33 -2.44
CA ASP A 7 30.64 -9.48 -1.57
C ASP A 7 29.64 -9.56 -0.41
N GLU A 8 29.37 -8.42 0.25
CA GLU A 8 28.42 -8.37 1.34
C GLU A 8 26.98 -8.64 0.87
N ILE A 9 26.58 -8.12 -0.30
CA ILE A 9 25.28 -8.42 -0.92
C ILE A 9 25.16 -9.92 -1.20
N ASN A 10 26.20 -10.56 -1.76
CA ASN A 10 26.22 -11.98 -2.05
C ASN A 10 26.25 -12.86 -0.79
N ARG A 11 26.76 -12.35 0.32
CA ARG A 11 26.69 -13.00 1.62
C ARG A 11 25.28 -12.91 2.20
N LEU A 12 24.69 -11.70 2.19
CA LEU A 12 23.34 -11.45 2.69
C LEU A 12 22.28 -12.24 1.92
N SER A 13 22.42 -12.37 0.60
CA SER A 13 21.45 -13.09 -0.24
C SER A 13 21.32 -14.57 0.09
N LYS A 14 22.35 -15.17 0.69
CA LYS A 14 22.38 -16.57 1.12
C LYS A 14 21.82 -16.78 2.52
N ASP A 15 21.55 -15.71 3.26
CA ASP A 15 20.99 -15.80 4.61
C ASP A 15 19.52 -16.24 4.55
N PRO A 16 19.11 -17.31 5.27
CA PRO A 16 17.72 -17.73 5.34
C PRO A 16 16.75 -16.65 5.85
N MET A 17 17.25 -15.70 6.65
CA MET A 17 16.47 -14.59 7.20
C MET A 17 16.45 -13.34 6.33
N ILE A 18 17.01 -13.39 5.11
CA ILE A 18 17.16 -12.19 4.24
C ILE A 18 15.84 -11.44 4.02
N TYR A 19 14.73 -12.14 3.83
CA TYR A 19 13.41 -11.51 3.68
C TYR A 19 13.01 -10.72 4.91
N ARG A 20 13.22 -11.30 6.11
CA ARG A 20 12.92 -10.64 7.36
C ARG A 20 13.80 -9.41 7.53
N MET A 21 15.10 -9.53 7.27
CA MET A 21 16.06 -8.43 7.35
C MET A 21 15.69 -7.28 6.40
N ILE A 22 15.35 -7.58 5.15
CA ILE A 22 14.89 -6.58 4.17
C ILE A 22 13.60 -5.91 4.64
N THR A 23 12.65 -6.68 5.16
CA THR A 23 11.37 -6.16 5.65
C THR A 23 11.57 -5.21 6.85
N HIS A 24 12.38 -5.63 7.83
CA HIS A 24 12.73 -4.82 8.99
C HIS A 24 13.55 -3.57 8.62
N SER A 25 14.33 -3.64 7.55
CA SER A 25 15.09 -2.50 7.02
C SER A 25 14.20 -1.43 6.37
N ILE A 26 12.95 -1.76 6.02
CA ILE A 26 11.98 -0.80 5.48
C ILE A 26 11.25 -0.11 6.64
N ALA A 27 11.60 1.16 6.86
CA ALA A 27 11.03 2.03 7.88
C ALA A 27 11.01 1.39 9.29
N PRO A 28 12.19 1.11 9.89
CA PRO A 28 12.30 0.46 11.19
C PRO A 28 11.64 1.24 12.34
N THR A 29 11.42 2.55 12.15
CA THR A 29 10.70 3.41 13.12
C THR A 29 9.19 3.12 13.18
N ILE A 30 8.63 2.43 12.19
CA ILE A 30 7.21 2.09 12.13
C ILE A 30 7.04 0.65 12.60
N TYR A 31 6.31 0.45 13.69
CA TYR A 31 6.02 -0.87 14.22
C TYR A 31 4.88 -1.54 13.45
N GLY A 32 5.03 -2.83 13.15
CA GLY A 32 4.02 -3.65 12.48
C GLY A 32 3.91 -3.44 10.96
N SER A 33 2.76 -3.82 10.41
CA SER A 33 2.46 -3.80 8.97
C SER A 33 3.48 -4.58 8.12
N GLU A 34 3.88 -5.76 8.61
CA GLU A 34 4.89 -6.61 7.96
C GLU A 34 4.49 -6.96 6.52
N ASP A 35 3.22 -7.29 6.25
CA ASP A 35 2.73 -7.59 4.89
C ASP A 35 2.91 -6.41 3.93
N VAL A 36 2.65 -5.18 4.42
CA VAL A 36 2.83 -3.95 3.64
C VAL A 36 4.30 -3.72 3.35
N LYS A 37 5.18 -3.90 4.35
CA LYS A 37 6.64 -3.76 4.18
C LYS A 37 7.20 -4.82 3.24
N GLN A 38 6.72 -6.06 3.30
CA GLN A 38 7.08 -7.13 2.37
C GLN A 38 6.64 -6.80 0.94
N ALA A 39 5.43 -6.28 0.75
CA ALA A 39 4.96 -5.84 -0.56
C ALA A 39 5.82 -4.69 -1.13
N ILE A 40 6.18 -3.71 -0.29
CA ILE A 40 7.10 -2.63 -0.67
C ILE A 40 8.49 -3.18 -1.00
N ALA A 41 8.99 -4.19 -0.28
CA ALA A 41 10.23 -4.88 -0.62
C ALA A 41 10.14 -5.49 -2.03
N LEU A 42 9.10 -6.26 -2.32
CA LEU A 42 8.89 -6.84 -3.64
C LEU A 42 8.81 -5.75 -4.73
N GLN A 43 8.13 -4.63 -4.46
CA GLN A 43 8.10 -3.50 -5.37
C GLN A 43 9.48 -2.89 -5.64
N LEU A 44 10.31 -2.73 -4.61
CA LEU A 44 11.66 -2.18 -4.74
C LEU A 44 12.54 -3.05 -5.64
N PHE A 45 12.50 -4.38 -5.46
CA PHE A 45 13.27 -5.32 -6.28
C PHE A 45 12.67 -5.50 -7.69
N GLY A 46 11.35 -5.44 -7.82
CA GLY A 46 10.62 -5.47 -9.09
C GLY A 46 10.74 -6.80 -9.86
N GLY A 47 9.81 -7.06 -10.78
CA GLY A 47 9.87 -8.18 -11.71
C GLY A 47 10.72 -7.89 -12.96
N ILE A 48 10.77 -8.84 -13.88
CA ILE A 48 11.56 -8.76 -15.11
C ILE A 48 10.71 -8.10 -16.20
N ALA A 49 11.22 -7.02 -16.79
CA ALA A 49 10.64 -6.46 -18.02
C ALA A 49 11.02 -7.36 -19.20
N LYS A 50 10.04 -7.77 -20.00
CA LYS A 50 10.24 -8.69 -21.13
C LYS A 50 9.80 -8.02 -22.41
N GLU A 51 10.59 -8.16 -23.46
CA GLU A 51 10.23 -7.75 -24.82
C GLU A 51 9.90 -9.00 -25.62
N MET A 52 8.72 -9.01 -26.20
CA MET A 52 8.21 -10.13 -26.98
C MET A 52 8.65 -9.99 -28.44
N PRO A 53 8.74 -11.08 -29.21
CA PRO A 53 9.16 -11.03 -30.62
C PRO A 53 8.26 -10.18 -31.52
N ASP A 54 7.01 -9.94 -31.12
CA ASP A 54 6.04 -9.08 -31.81
C ASP A 54 6.24 -7.58 -31.53
N GLY A 55 7.24 -7.22 -30.71
CA GLY A 55 7.51 -5.85 -30.27
C GLY A 55 6.65 -5.39 -29.10
N SER A 56 5.75 -6.24 -28.59
CA SER A 56 5.02 -5.94 -27.36
C SER A 56 5.94 -6.05 -26.14
N ARG A 57 5.64 -5.25 -25.11
CA ARG A 57 6.44 -5.17 -23.88
C ARG A 57 5.60 -5.59 -22.69
N LEU A 58 6.09 -6.57 -21.94
CA LEU A 58 5.53 -6.94 -20.64
C LEU A 58 6.26 -6.17 -19.55
N ARG A 59 5.52 -5.37 -18.79
CA ARG A 59 6.06 -4.62 -17.66
C ARG A 59 6.51 -5.57 -16.53
N GLY A 60 7.65 -5.27 -15.94
CA GLY A 60 8.14 -5.94 -14.71
C GLY A 60 7.83 -5.15 -13.43
N ASP A 61 7.44 -3.89 -13.55
CA ASP A 61 7.19 -3.02 -12.40
C ASP A 61 5.91 -3.42 -11.65
N ILE A 62 5.96 -3.31 -10.33
CA ILE A 62 4.85 -3.65 -9.42
C ILE A 62 4.28 -2.34 -8.88
N HIS A 63 2.97 -2.18 -8.95
CA HIS A 63 2.26 -1.01 -8.42
C HIS A 63 1.55 -1.36 -7.12
N VAL A 64 1.79 -0.57 -6.08
CA VAL A 64 1.24 -0.77 -4.74
C VAL A 64 0.47 0.49 -4.33
N LEU A 65 -0.74 0.30 -3.80
CA LEU A 65 -1.58 1.36 -3.26
C LEU A 65 -1.85 1.12 -1.78
N LEU A 66 -1.58 2.12 -0.95
CA LEU A 66 -1.88 2.12 0.48
C LEU A 66 -3.08 3.02 0.74
N ILE A 67 -4.17 2.43 1.23
CA ILE A 67 -5.40 3.14 1.58
C ILE A 67 -5.57 3.01 3.08
N GLY A 68 -5.96 4.10 3.75
CA GLY A 68 -6.22 3.99 5.18
C GLY A 68 -6.52 5.31 5.82
N ASP A 69 -6.77 5.28 7.12
CA ASP A 69 -7.14 6.47 7.87
C ASP A 69 -5.96 7.47 7.94
N PRO A 70 -6.18 8.75 8.23
CA PRO A 70 -5.11 9.67 8.58
C PRO A 70 -4.37 9.22 9.85
N GLY A 71 -3.06 9.44 9.93
CA GLY A 71 -2.26 9.19 11.14
C GLY A 71 -1.51 7.86 11.21
N ILE A 72 -1.82 6.89 10.36
CA ILE A 72 -1.20 5.54 10.32
C ILE A 72 0.19 5.46 9.63
N ALA A 73 0.93 6.58 9.57
CA ALA A 73 2.28 6.66 9.01
C ALA A 73 2.49 6.33 7.50
N LYS A 74 1.43 6.27 6.67
CA LYS A 74 1.54 6.07 5.20
C LYS A 74 2.56 7.00 4.53
N SER A 75 2.45 8.32 4.74
CA SER A 75 3.37 9.30 4.15
C SER A 75 4.83 9.08 4.59
N GLN A 76 5.03 8.59 5.82
CA GLN A 76 6.35 8.27 6.34
C GLN A 76 6.95 7.03 5.66
N LEU A 77 6.13 6.00 5.39
CA LEU A 77 6.53 4.86 4.56
C LEU A 77 6.98 5.31 3.17
N LEU A 78 6.16 6.12 2.48
CA LEU A 78 6.48 6.63 1.14
C LEU A 78 7.82 7.40 1.14
N ARG A 79 8.03 8.31 2.09
CA ARG A 79 9.30 9.06 2.21
C ARG A 79 10.49 8.16 2.50
N TYR A 80 10.30 7.08 3.27
CA TYR A 80 11.38 6.14 3.55
C TYR A 80 11.77 5.33 2.32
N VAL A 81 10.79 4.87 1.53
CA VAL A 81 11.02 4.13 0.28
C VAL A 81 11.83 4.97 -0.72
N VAL A 82 11.57 6.28 -0.79
CA VAL A 82 12.35 7.19 -1.65
C VAL A 82 13.83 7.22 -1.26
N LYS A 83 14.17 7.00 0.01
CA LYS A 83 15.56 6.86 0.46
C LYS A 83 16.17 5.51 0.07
N LEU A 84 15.39 4.44 0.03
CA LEU A 84 15.89 3.08 -0.26
C LEU A 84 16.09 2.82 -1.76
N SER A 85 15.27 3.43 -2.61
CA SER A 85 15.38 3.25 -4.06
C SER A 85 16.60 3.98 -4.65
N PRO A 86 17.29 3.42 -5.66
CA PRO A 86 18.38 4.11 -6.36
C PRO A 86 17.91 5.33 -7.15
N ARG A 87 16.66 5.31 -7.63
CA ARG A 87 15.99 6.44 -8.28
C ARG A 87 14.57 6.49 -7.74
N ALA A 88 14.21 7.57 -7.07
CA ALA A 88 12.85 7.77 -6.66
C ALA A 88 12.51 9.24 -6.52
N ILE A 89 11.25 9.55 -6.77
CA ILE A 89 10.69 10.89 -6.63
C ILE A 89 9.49 10.79 -5.69
N TYR A 90 9.43 11.73 -4.74
CA TYR A 90 8.27 11.94 -3.89
C TYR A 90 7.45 13.10 -4.44
N THR A 91 6.13 12.94 -4.52
CA THR A 91 5.22 13.99 -4.95
C THR A 91 3.89 13.88 -4.20
N SER A 92 3.24 15.01 -3.88
CA SER A 92 1.89 15.00 -3.32
C SER A 92 0.87 15.25 -4.43
N GLY A 93 -0.19 14.46 -4.46
CA GLY A 93 -1.28 14.58 -5.43
C GLY A 93 -2.00 15.93 -5.39
N GLN A 94 -1.94 16.67 -4.28
CA GLN A 94 -2.51 18.01 -4.19
C GLN A 94 -1.59 19.09 -4.80
N SER A 95 -0.27 18.93 -4.68
CA SER A 95 0.71 19.91 -5.18
C SER A 95 1.23 19.62 -6.59
N SER A 96 0.92 18.43 -7.12
CA SER A 96 1.43 17.96 -8.41
C SER A 96 0.41 18.19 -9.50
N THR A 97 0.67 19.17 -10.37
CA THR A 97 -0.12 19.35 -11.59
C THR A 97 0.28 18.33 -12.64
N ALA A 98 -0.56 18.13 -13.67
CA ALA A 98 -0.26 17.25 -14.79
C ALA A 98 1.06 17.63 -15.45
N ALA A 99 1.34 18.94 -15.54
CA ALA A 99 2.61 19.51 -15.98
C ALA A 99 3.80 19.05 -15.12
N GLY A 100 3.65 19.05 -13.79
CA GLY A 100 4.67 18.58 -12.85
C GLY A 100 4.84 17.06 -12.81
N LEU A 101 3.82 16.28 -13.16
CA LEU A 101 3.90 14.81 -13.25
C LEU A 101 4.48 14.32 -14.58
N THR A 102 4.14 14.99 -15.68
CA THR A 102 4.43 14.56 -17.06
C THR A 102 5.71 15.20 -17.60
N ALA A 103 5.58 16.18 -18.48
CA ALA A 103 6.61 17.09 -18.90
C ALA A 103 5.96 18.39 -19.40
N THR A 104 6.72 19.48 -19.31
CA THR A 104 6.26 20.82 -19.65
C THR A 104 7.24 21.46 -20.64
N ALA A 105 6.68 22.18 -21.62
CA ALA A 105 7.50 22.97 -22.53
C ALA A 105 7.79 24.32 -21.85
N VAL A 106 9.06 24.59 -21.59
CA VAL A 106 9.55 25.86 -21.03
C VAL A 106 10.35 26.57 -22.12
N LYS A 107 10.30 27.90 -22.14
CA LYS A 107 11.10 28.68 -23.08
C LYS A 107 12.47 28.86 -22.47
N ASP A 108 13.52 28.44 -23.18
CA ASP A 108 14.89 28.61 -22.70
C ASP A 108 15.26 30.10 -22.67
N GLU A 109 15.63 30.61 -21.50
CA GLU A 109 16.07 32.00 -21.29
C GLU A 109 17.51 32.23 -21.75
N PHE A 110 18.33 31.18 -21.85
CA PHE A 110 19.74 31.27 -22.27
C PHE A 110 19.95 30.97 -23.76
N GLY A 111 18.97 30.36 -24.43
CA GLY A 111 18.98 30.10 -25.88
C GLY A 111 18.32 31.20 -26.72
N GLU A 112 18.16 30.96 -28.02
CA GLU A 112 17.44 31.82 -28.99
C GLU A 112 15.91 31.93 -28.72
N GLY A 113 15.45 31.69 -27.48
CA GLY A 113 14.03 31.59 -27.14
C GLY A 113 13.36 30.33 -27.70
N ARG A 114 14.12 29.26 -27.93
CA ARG A 114 13.60 27.95 -28.35
C ARG A 114 12.88 27.28 -27.19
N TRP A 115 11.81 26.56 -27.50
CA TRP A 115 11.09 25.74 -26.53
C TRP A 115 11.92 24.50 -26.20
N THR A 116 12.06 24.21 -24.92
CA THR A 116 12.71 22.99 -24.39
C THR A 116 11.70 22.23 -23.54
N LEU A 117 11.88 20.91 -23.43
CA LEU A 117 11.03 20.05 -22.60
C LEU A 117 11.70 19.84 -21.24
N GLU A 118 11.02 20.23 -20.17
CA GLU A 118 11.36 19.87 -18.81
C GLU A 118 10.58 18.63 -18.38
N ALA A 119 11.31 17.61 -17.92
CA ALA A 119 10.73 16.35 -17.45
C ALA A 119 10.09 16.52 -16.07
N GLY A 120 8.87 16.02 -15.92
CA GLY A 120 8.15 15.94 -14.65
C GLY A 120 8.52 14.71 -13.82
N ALA A 121 7.88 14.58 -12.67
CA ALA A 121 8.19 13.60 -11.63
C ALA A 121 8.22 12.14 -12.13
N LEU A 122 7.25 11.72 -12.96
CA LEU A 122 7.16 10.34 -13.44
C LEU A 122 8.25 10.00 -14.47
N VAL A 123 8.64 10.96 -15.29
CA VAL A 123 9.71 10.80 -16.27
C VAL A 123 11.07 10.79 -15.58
N LEU A 124 11.26 11.66 -14.56
CA LEU A 124 12.48 11.68 -13.74
C LEU A 124 12.67 10.37 -12.95
N ALA A 125 11.57 9.73 -12.56
CA ALA A 125 11.55 8.47 -11.84
C ALA A 125 11.70 7.21 -12.73
N ASP A 126 11.99 7.34 -14.03
CA ASP A 126 12.17 6.20 -14.94
C ASP A 126 13.19 5.16 -14.42
N MET A 127 12.80 3.89 -14.47
CA MET A 127 13.47 2.71 -13.88
C MET A 127 13.59 2.72 -12.35
N GLY A 128 12.81 3.56 -11.68
CA GLY A 128 12.81 3.76 -10.24
C GLY A 128 11.42 3.58 -9.60
N VAL A 129 11.18 4.33 -8.52
CA VAL A 129 9.90 4.37 -7.81
C VAL A 129 9.35 5.79 -7.79
N ALA A 130 8.10 5.96 -8.19
CA ALA A 130 7.35 7.19 -8.00
C ALA A 130 6.45 7.03 -6.78
N ALA A 131 6.75 7.76 -5.71
CA ALA A 131 5.93 7.78 -4.50
C ALA A 131 4.95 8.97 -4.56
N VAL A 132 3.65 8.67 -4.65
CA VAL A 132 2.59 9.67 -4.76
C VAL A 132 1.71 9.61 -3.52
N ASP A 133 1.75 10.66 -2.71
CA ASP A 133 0.88 10.81 -1.54
C ASP A 133 -0.43 11.52 -1.90
N GLU A 134 -1.48 11.36 -1.09
CA GLU A 134 -2.79 12.01 -1.27
C GLU A 134 -3.39 11.85 -2.69
N MET A 135 -3.30 10.64 -3.27
CA MET A 135 -3.82 10.36 -4.61
C MET A 135 -5.32 10.64 -4.75
N ASP A 136 -6.08 10.56 -3.65
CA ASP A 136 -7.52 10.86 -3.61
C ASP A 136 -7.85 12.34 -3.90
N LYS A 137 -6.89 13.25 -3.70
CA LYS A 137 -7.02 14.69 -3.91
C LYS A 137 -6.60 15.18 -5.30
N MET A 138 -6.07 14.30 -6.15
CA MET A 138 -5.60 14.68 -7.49
C MET A 138 -6.75 15.17 -8.38
N GLU A 139 -6.48 16.14 -9.24
CA GLU A 139 -7.45 16.60 -10.22
C GLU A 139 -7.66 15.58 -11.35
N LYS A 140 -8.74 15.72 -12.11
CA LYS A 140 -9.06 14.80 -13.22
C LYS A 140 -7.98 14.79 -14.30
N GLY A 141 -7.35 15.93 -14.58
CA GLY A 141 -6.25 16.04 -15.55
C GLY A 141 -5.01 15.24 -15.14
N ASP A 142 -4.63 15.36 -13.86
CA ASP A 142 -3.46 14.69 -13.30
C ASP A 142 -3.67 13.16 -13.24
N ARG A 143 -4.89 12.73 -12.94
CA ARG A 143 -5.27 11.31 -12.99
C ARG A 143 -5.14 10.75 -14.40
N SER A 144 -5.55 11.47 -15.44
CA SER A 144 -5.41 11.01 -16.83
C SER A 144 -3.94 10.79 -17.21
N ALA A 145 -3.04 11.68 -16.77
CA ALA A 145 -1.61 11.52 -16.97
C ALA A 145 -1.04 10.27 -16.27
N LEU A 146 -1.48 10.00 -15.03
CA LEU A 146 -1.11 8.77 -14.33
C LEU A 146 -1.64 7.52 -15.05
N HIS A 147 -2.86 7.56 -15.58
CA HIS A 147 -3.44 6.44 -16.33
C HIS A 147 -2.57 6.08 -17.55
N GLU A 148 -2.15 7.08 -18.32
CA GLU A 148 -1.26 6.87 -19.47
C GLU A 148 0.08 6.28 -19.03
N ALA A 149 0.71 6.88 -18.01
CA ALA A 149 1.99 6.41 -17.49
C ALA A 149 1.96 4.98 -16.95
N MET A 150 0.91 4.59 -16.20
CA MET A 150 0.78 3.24 -15.65
C MET A 150 0.45 2.18 -16.70
N GLU A 151 -0.27 2.55 -17.76
CA GLU A 151 -0.68 1.62 -18.81
C GLU A 151 0.40 1.42 -19.86
N GLN A 152 0.95 2.53 -20.38
CA GLN A 152 1.87 2.50 -21.52
C GLN A 152 3.34 2.56 -21.09
N GLN A 153 3.63 2.91 -19.82
CA GLN A 153 4.99 3.23 -19.34
C GLN A 153 5.70 4.31 -20.17
N SER A 154 4.90 5.16 -20.80
CA SER A 154 5.33 6.30 -21.59
C SER A 154 4.31 7.43 -21.46
N ILE A 155 4.76 8.66 -21.71
CA ILE A 155 3.94 9.86 -21.68
C ILE A 155 4.18 10.61 -22.97
N SER A 156 3.11 10.85 -23.72
CA SER A 156 3.15 11.55 -24.99
C SER A 156 2.85 13.03 -24.79
N VAL A 157 3.81 13.90 -25.12
CA VAL A 157 3.66 15.35 -24.99
C VAL A 157 3.69 15.98 -26.37
N ALA A 158 2.62 16.71 -26.69
CA ALA A 158 2.49 17.55 -27.88
C ALA A 158 2.22 19.00 -27.42
N LYS A 159 3.28 19.78 -27.19
CA LYS A 159 3.19 21.17 -26.72
C LYS A 159 4.23 22.04 -27.40
N ALA A 160 3.86 23.29 -27.69
CA ALA A 160 4.75 24.31 -28.27
C ALA A 160 5.50 23.86 -29.55
N GLY A 161 4.83 23.06 -30.40
CA GLY A 161 5.42 22.52 -31.63
C GLY A 161 6.36 21.32 -31.43
N ILE A 162 6.58 20.89 -30.18
CA ILE A 162 7.37 19.70 -29.85
C ILE A 162 6.41 18.53 -29.65
N THR A 163 6.61 17.47 -30.44
CA THR A 163 5.95 16.19 -30.27
C THR A 163 7.00 15.17 -29.84
N ALA A 164 6.89 14.68 -28.61
CA ALA A 164 7.84 13.74 -28.03
C ALA A 164 7.14 12.74 -27.12
N THR A 165 7.59 11.50 -27.15
CA THR A 165 7.18 10.45 -26.22
C THR A 165 8.30 10.21 -25.21
N LEU A 166 8.04 10.49 -23.95
CA LEU A 166 8.97 10.31 -22.84
C LEU A 166 8.69 8.98 -22.15
N LYS A 167 9.73 8.26 -21.76
CA LYS A 167 9.58 6.99 -21.03
C LYS A 167 9.34 7.28 -19.54
N SER A 168 8.43 6.51 -18.93
CA SER A 168 8.05 6.64 -17.52
C SER A 168 7.95 5.25 -16.86
N ARG A 169 8.93 4.38 -17.13
CA ARG A 169 8.97 2.97 -16.68
C ARG A 169 9.31 2.92 -15.19
N CYS A 170 8.37 3.32 -14.35
CA CYS A 170 8.57 3.41 -12.91
C CYS A 170 7.50 2.59 -12.18
N ALA A 171 7.85 2.09 -11.01
CA ALA A 171 6.88 1.51 -10.08
C ALA A 171 6.17 2.63 -9.30
N LEU A 172 4.84 2.64 -9.34
CA LEU A 172 4.03 3.58 -8.58
C LEU A 172 3.75 3.04 -7.17
N LEU A 173 4.16 3.80 -6.14
CA LEU A 173 3.74 3.61 -4.75
C LEU A 173 2.78 4.73 -4.36
N GLY A 174 1.50 4.40 -4.30
CA GLY A 174 0.44 5.34 -3.97
C GLY A 174 0.05 5.32 -2.51
N ALA A 175 -0.28 6.47 -1.94
CA ALA A 175 -1.06 6.58 -0.72
C ALA A 175 -2.34 7.39 -0.96
N ALA A 176 -3.46 6.90 -0.43
CA ALA A 176 -4.75 7.55 -0.53
C ALA A 176 -5.50 7.50 0.81
N ASN A 177 -6.37 8.47 1.04
CA ASN A 177 -7.28 8.48 2.18
C ASN A 177 -8.71 8.11 1.74
N PRO A 178 -9.52 7.47 2.62
CA PRO A 178 -10.93 7.28 2.37
C PRO A 178 -11.68 8.62 2.39
N LYS A 179 -12.76 8.71 1.62
CA LYS A 179 -13.54 9.94 1.41
C LYS A 179 -14.04 10.60 2.70
N TYR A 180 -14.37 9.80 3.71
CA TYR A 180 -14.89 10.27 4.99
C TYR A 180 -13.83 10.29 6.11
N GLY A 181 -12.55 10.17 5.76
CA GLY A 181 -11.45 10.17 6.73
C GLY A 181 -11.29 8.86 7.51
N ARG A 182 -12.35 8.07 7.66
CA ARG A 182 -12.29 6.71 8.19
C ARG A 182 -12.79 5.68 7.18
N PHE A 183 -12.17 4.52 7.18
CA PHE A 183 -12.60 3.39 6.39
C PHE A 183 -13.78 2.66 7.05
N ASP A 184 -14.88 2.49 6.32
CA ASP A 184 -16.05 1.71 6.74
C ASP A 184 -15.88 0.25 6.31
N MET A 185 -15.76 -0.65 7.28
CA MET A 185 -15.60 -2.09 7.04
C MET A 185 -16.83 -2.76 6.39
N PHE A 186 -17.98 -2.08 6.37
CA PHE A 186 -19.25 -2.60 5.84
C PHE A 186 -19.67 -1.96 4.51
N GLY A 187 -18.97 -0.92 4.07
CA GLY A 187 -19.21 -0.24 2.80
C GLY A 187 -18.40 -0.83 1.65
N ASP A 188 -18.85 -0.60 0.43
CA ASP A 188 -18.11 -1.03 -0.77
C ASP A 188 -16.84 -0.20 -0.96
N LEU A 189 -15.71 -0.87 -1.26
CA LEU A 189 -14.40 -0.22 -1.42
C LEU A 189 -14.42 0.91 -2.46
N SER A 190 -15.10 0.68 -3.59
CA SER A 190 -15.15 1.63 -4.71
C SER A 190 -15.88 2.93 -4.38
N ASP A 191 -16.86 2.89 -3.46
CA ASP A 191 -17.63 4.08 -3.06
C ASP A 191 -16.87 4.92 -2.03
N GLN A 192 -15.98 4.28 -1.27
CA GLN A 192 -15.20 4.92 -0.21
C GLN A 192 -13.93 5.61 -0.73
N ILE A 193 -13.46 5.24 -1.93
CA ILE A 193 -12.28 5.82 -2.54
C ILE A 193 -12.69 6.75 -3.68
N ASN A 194 -12.17 7.97 -3.69
CA ASN A 194 -12.40 8.93 -4.77
C ASN A 194 -11.56 8.63 -6.03
N MET A 195 -11.55 7.38 -6.53
CA MET A 195 -10.78 6.96 -7.70
C MET A 195 -11.60 6.04 -8.62
N PRO A 196 -11.45 6.17 -9.95
CA PRO A 196 -12.18 5.33 -10.88
C PRO A 196 -11.71 3.86 -10.80
N PRO A 197 -12.60 2.87 -10.95
CA PRO A 197 -12.24 1.44 -10.93
C PRO A 197 -11.16 1.06 -11.97
N SER A 198 -11.12 1.79 -13.10
CA SER A 198 -10.07 1.62 -14.11
C SER A 198 -8.67 1.89 -13.56
N LEU A 199 -8.50 2.85 -12.65
CA LEU A 199 -7.21 3.10 -11.99
C LEU A 199 -6.91 2.03 -10.95
N LEU A 200 -7.89 1.69 -10.10
CA LEU A 200 -7.72 0.68 -9.05
C LEU A 200 -7.27 -0.67 -9.61
N SER A 201 -7.87 -1.10 -10.74
CA SER A 201 -7.48 -2.35 -11.42
C SER A 201 -6.05 -2.37 -12.02
N ARG A 202 -5.32 -1.24 -12.01
CA ARG A 202 -3.93 -1.17 -12.48
C ARG A 202 -2.90 -1.38 -11.38
N PHE A 203 -3.32 -1.28 -10.13
CA PHE A 203 -2.49 -1.64 -8.99
C PHE A 203 -2.45 -3.16 -8.85
N ASP A 204 -1.25 -3.69 -8.65
CA ASP A 204 -1.03 -5.11 -8.44
C ASP A 204 -1.40 -5.49 -6.99
N LEU A 205 -1.15 -4.59 -6.02
CA LEU A 205 -1.50 -4.76 -4.61
C LEU A 205 -2.18 -3.50 -4.04
N ILE A 206 -3.27 -3.68 -3.30
CA ILE A 206 -4.01 -2.61 -2.62
C ILE A 206 -4.16 -2.98 -1.15
N PHE A 207 -3.43 -2.32 -0.26
CA PHE A 207 -3.54 -2.55 1.18
C PHE A 207 -4.51 -1.56 1.82
N ILE A 208 -5.36 -2.08 2.70
CA ILE A 208 -6.26 -1.27 3.53
C ILE A 208 -5.71 -1.31 4.95
N MET A 209 -5.29 -0.14 5.43
CA MET A 209 -4.73 0.08 6.74
C MET A 209 -5.75 0.82 7.59
N THR A 210 -6.39 0.12 8.51
CA THR A 210 -7.37 0.71 9.43
C THR A 210 -6.76 0.95 10.79
N ASP A 211 -7.12 2.08 11.41
CA ASP A 211 -6.79 2.37 12.79
C ASP A 211 -7.85 1.76 13.72
N GLN A 212 -7.64 0.50 14.11
CA GLN A 212 -8.50 -0.20 15.07
C GLN A 212 -7.82 -0.25 16.43
N PRO A 213 -8.47 0.26 17.50
CA PRO A 213 -7.89 0.25 18.83
C PRO A 213 -7.77 -1.18 19.33
N GLU A 214 -6.54 -1.61 19.58
CA GLU A 214 -6.22 -2.95 20.08
C GLU A 214 -5.13 -2.82 21.14
N GLN A 215 -5.48 -3.06 22.40
CA GLN A 215 -4.60 -2.81 23.54
C GLN A 215 -3.20 -3.41 23.40
N LYS A 216 -3.08 -4.64 22.88
CA LYS A 216 -1.77 -5.31 22.72
C LYS A 216 -0.93 -4.62 21.63
N ARG A 217 -1.54 -4.31 20.50
CA ARG A 217 -0.88 -3.66 19.36
C ARG A 217 -0.54 -2.21 19.70
N ASP A 218 -1.46 -1.48 20.30
CA ASP A 218 -1.28 -0.09 20.72
C ASP A 218 -0.17 0.04 21.76
N MET A 219 -0.10 -0.90 22.73
CA MET A 219 1.01 -0.96 23.68
C MET A 219 2.34 -1.17 22.97
N ALA A 220 2.43 -2.13 22.04
CA ALA A 220 3.65 -2.38 21.30
C ALA A 220 4.08 -1.19 20.42
N ILE A 221 3.13 -0.51 19.79
CA ILE A 221 3.38 0.74 19.04
C ILE A 221 3.89 1.83 19.98
N ALA A 222 3.24 2.03 21.13
CA ALA A 222 3.63 3.06 22.10
C ALA A 222 5.03 2.78 22.67
N GLU A 223 5.32 1.55 23.08
CA GLU A 223 6.65 1.14 23.53
C GLU A 223 7.71 1.37 22.46
N HIS A 224 7.42 1.04 21.19
CA HIS A 224 8.34 1.26 20.08
C HIS A 224 8.63 2.74 19.83
N ILE A 225 7.59 3.59 19.84
CA ILE A 225 7.72 5.04 19.69
C ILE A 225 8.53 5.63 20.83
N LEU A 226 8.17 5.30 22.08
CA LEU A 226 8.87 5.79 23.26
C LEU A 226 10.35 5.38 23.26
N LYS A 227 10.64 4.14 22.86
CA LYS A 227 12.01 3.63 22.72
C LYS A 227 12.80 4.38 21.65
N ALA A 228 12.18 4.66 20.50
CA ALA A 228 12.83 5.43 19.44
C ALA A 228 13.15 6.87 19.92
N HIS A 229 12.21 7.50 20.62
CA HIS A 229 12.40 8.84 21.19
C HIS A 229 13.47 8.85 22.28
N SER A 230 13.39 7.97 23.27
CA SER A 230 14.35 7.90 24.38
C SER A 230 15.77 7.66 23.88
N THR A 231 15.92 6.81 22.86
CA THR A 231 17.23 6.53 22.25
C THR A 231 17.74 7.73 21.47
N GLY A 232 16.87 8.42 20.72
CA GLY A 232 17.21 9.66 20.01
C GLY A 232 17.63 10.79 20.96
N GLU A 233 16.92 10.96 22.07
CA GLU A 233 17.24 11.92 23.13
C GLU A 233 18.60 11.63 23.77
N LEU A 234 18.85 10.35 24.10
CA LEU A 234 20.11 9.92 24.70
C LEU A 234 21.30 10.21 23.77
N ILE A 235 21.16 9.98 22.46
CA ILE A 235 22.19 10.33 21.46
C ILE A 235 22.40 11.84 21.40
N ALA A 236 21.32 12.61 21.32
CA ALA A 236 21.39 14.07 21.21
C ALA A 236 22.02 14.71 22.45
N GLN A 237 21.70 14.20 23.65
CA GLN A 237 22.28 14.66 24.90
C GLN A 237 23.74 14.23 25.03
N HIS A 238 24.07 12.96 24.80
CA HIS A 238 25.44 12.45 24.89
C HIS A 238 26.39 13.19 23.93
N LYS A 239 25.92 13.56 22.74
CA LYS A 239 26.68 14.38 21.78
C LYS A 239 26.98 15.80 22.27
N LYS A 240 26.11 16.38 23.09
CA LYS A 240 26.30 17.73 23.67
C LYS A 240 27.07 17.70 24.99
N THR A 241 26.78 16.72 25.83
CA THR A 241 27.34 16.58 27.17
C THR A 241 27.51 15.08 27.42
N PRO A 242 28.75 14.55 27.34
CA PRO A 242 29.01 13.14 27.58
C PRO A 242 28.48 12.72 28.95
N ILE A 243 27.50 11.83 28.95
CA ILE A 243 26.82 11.37 30.17
C ILE A 243 27.68 10.25 30.80
N PRO A 244 28.09 10.36 32.08
CA PRO A 244 28.86 9.32 32.76
C PRO A 244 28.08 8.00 32.81
N GLY A 245 28.71 6.89 32.40
CA GLY A 245 28.12 5.55 32.40
C GLY A 245 27.34 5.18 31.14
N VAL A 246 27.13 6.11 30.22
CA VAL A 246 26.60 5.84 28.88
C VAL A 246 27.77 5.69 27.91
N THR A 247 28.13 4.45 27.56
CA THR A 247 29.14 4.16 26.54
C THR A 247 28.50 4.05 25.15
N ASP A 248 29.29 4.27 24.09
CA ASP A 248 28.81 4.09 22.71
C ASP A 248 28.22 2.69 22.46
N GLU A 249 28.76 1.66 23.12
CA GLU A 249 28.25 0.29 23.07
C GLU A 249 26.86 0.14 23.67
N TYR A 250 26.59 0.82 24.79
CA TYR A 250 25.25 0.87 25.40
C TYR A 250 24.25 1.54 24.46
N ILE A 251 24.65 2.65 23.82
CA ILE A 251 23.81 3.35 22.82
C ILE A 251 23.49 2.41 21.66
N GLN A 252 24.49 1.70 21.12
CA GLN A 252 24.29 0.74 20.03
C GLN A 252 23.35 -0.40 20.40
N GLN A 253 23.44 -0.94 21.61
CA GLN A 253 22.52 -1.99 22.07
C GLN A 253 21.08 -1.51 22.16
N GLN A 254 20.84 -0.29 22.65
CA GLN A 254 19.50 0.30 22.72
C GLN A 254 18.94 0.64 21.33
N LEU A 255 19.82 0.98 20.38
CA LEU A 255 19.49 1.30 18.99
C LEU A 255 19.10 0.09 18.15
N LYS A 256 19.60 -1.12 18.44
CA LYS A 256 19.37 -2.32 17.60
C LYS A 256 17.93 -2.50 17.12
N PRO A 257 16.88 -2.34 17.95
CA PRO A 257 15.49 -2.57 17.53
C PRO A 257 14.91 -1.47 16.63
N VAL A 258 15.54 -0.30 16.58
CA VAL A 258 15.10 0.86 15.78
C VAL A 258 16.04 1.16 14.61
N MET A 259 17.13 0.40 14.49
CA MET A 259 18.04 0.45 13.36
C MET A 259 17.63 -0.56 12.29
N PRO A 260 17.84 -0.25 11.00
CA PRO A 260 17.62 -1.21 9.94
C PRO A 260 18.69 -2.30 10.00
N ASP A 261 18.30 -3.56 9.76
CA ASP A 261 19.25 -4.69 9.67
C ASP A 261 20.24 -4.51 8.51
N ILE A 262 19.80 -3.82 7.45
CA ILE A 262 20.60 -3.48 6.28
C ILE A 262 20.65 -1.95 6.16
N GLU A 263 21.86 -1.40 6.22
CA GLU A 263 22.10 0.04 6.12
C GLU A 263 21.53 0.60 4.78
N PRO A 264 20.85 1.76 4.77
CA PRO A 264 20.15 2.25 3.57
C PRO A 264 21.05 2.41 2.33
N GLY A 265 22.33 2.77 2.53
CA GLY A 265 23.31 2.82 1.45
C GLY A 265 23.55 1.46 0.80
N LEU A 266 23.74 0.41 1.61
CA LEU A 266 23.90 -0.97 1.15
C LEU A 266 22.60 -1.51 0.54
N PHE A 267 21.44 -1.26 1.16
CA PHE A 267 20.13 -1.66 0.65
C PHE A 267 19.90 -1.11 -0.77
N ARG A 268 20.19 0.16 -0.99
CA ARG A 268 20.07 0.80 -2.32
C ARG A 268 20.97 0.13 -3.36
N LYS A 269 22.21 -0.19 -2.99
CA LYS A 269 23.15 -0.93 -3.86
C LYS A 269 22.63 -2.35 -4.15
N TYR A 270 22.05 -3.03 -3.16
CA TYR A 270 21.45 -4.35 -3.30
C TYR A 270 20.30 -4.34 -4.31
N VAL A 271 19.34 -3.42 -4.17
CA VAL A 271 18.24 -3.27 -5.14
C VAL A 271 18.79 -3.01 -6.56
N ALA A 272 19.81 -2.16 -6.70
CA ALA A 272 20.43 -1.89 -7.99
C ALA A 272 21.19 -3.12 -8.57
N TYR A 273 21.87 -3.89 -7.72
CA TYR A 273 22.61 -5.09 -8.11
C TYR A 273 21.67 -6.20 -8.57
N SER A 274 20.66 -6.53 -7.76
CA SER A 274 19.69 -7.58 -8.06
C SER A 274 18.96 -7.35 -9.39
N LYS A 275 18.54 -6.11 -9.68
CA LYS A 275 17.90 -5.74 -10.96
C LYS A 275 18.81 -5.90 -12.19
N ARG A 276 20.13 -5.83 -12.02
CA ARG A 276 21.12 -5.93 -13.12
C ARG A 276 21.64 -7.35 -13.32
N SER A 277 21.76 -8.12 -12.25
CA SER A 277 22.48 -9.40 -12.25
C SER A 277 21.56 -10.63 -12.19
N CYS A 278 20.29 -10.47 -11.77
CA CYS A 278 19.39 -11.59 -11.50
C CYS A 278 18.13 -11.55 -12.39
N PHE A 279 17.97 -12.61 -13.19
CA PHE A 279 16.86 -12.79 -14.14
C PHE A 279 16.21 -14.16 -13.91
N PRO A 280 15.39 -14.28 -12.85
CA PRO A 280 14.83 -15.56 -12.45
C PRO A 280 13.87 -16.17 -13.48
N MET A 281 13.94 -17.50 -13.62
CA MET A 281 13.03 -18.29 -14.44
C MET A 281 12.06 -19.08 -13.58
N LEU A 282 10.81 -19.17 -14.01
CA LEU A 282 9.76 -19.88 -13.29
C LEU A 282 10.00 -21.40 -13.33
N SER A 283 10.13 -22.04 -12.16
CA SER A 283 10.12 -23.51 -12.08
C SER A 283 8.73 -24.07 -12.38
N GLN A 284 8.65 -25.34 -12.77
CA GLN A 284 7.39 -25.98 -13.10
C GLN A 284 6.49 -26.10 -11.85
N GLU A 285 7.07 -26.39 -10.70
CA GLU A 285 6.39 -26.50 -9.42
C GLU A 285 5.81 -25.15 -8.97
N ALA A 286 6.59 -24.07 -9.08
CA ALA A 286 6.11 -22.72 -8.76
C ALA A 286 5.01 -22.28 -9.73
N ARG A 287 5.13 -22.63 -11.02
CA ARG A 287 4.11 -22.34 -12.03
C ARG A 287 2.78 -23.00 -11.66
N ASP A 288 2.80 -24.27 -11.33
CA ASP A 288 1.60 -25.03 -11.00
C ASP A 288 0.94 -24.48 -9.72
N ALA A 289 1.73 -24.09 -8.72
CA ALA A 289 1.25 -23.43 -7.51
C ALA A 289 0.55 -22.09 -7.80
N LEU A 290 1.16 -21.21 -8.61
CA LEU A 290 0.58 -19.91 -8.97
C LEU A 290 -0.70 -20.07 -9.82
N VAL A 291 -0.73 -21.01 -10.76
CA VAL A 291 -1.92 -21.30 -11.58
C VAL A 291 -3.05 -21.83 -10.70
N ALA A 292 -2.77 -22.78 -9.81
CA ALA A 292 -3.76 -23.32 -8.89
C ALA A 292 -4.38 -22.23 -8.01
N TYR A 293 -3.54 -21.34 -7.46
CA TYR A 293 -4.01 -20.20 -6.66
C TYR A 293 -4.86 -19.22 -7.48
N TYR A 294 -4.44 -18.87 -8.69
CA TYR A 294 -5.22 -18.00 -9.57
C TYR A 294 -6.58 -18.62 -9.95
N MET A 295 -6.64 -19.92 -10.24
CA MET A 295 -7.90 -20.63 -10.50
C MET A 295 -8.83 -20.60 -9.28
N LYS A 296 -8.27 -20.80 -8.07
CA LYS A 296 -9.01 -20.66 -6.81
C LYS A 296 -9.60 -19.26 -6.68
N LEU A 297 -8.78 -18.22 -6.85
CA LEU A 297 -9.23 -16.82 -6.78
C LEU A 297 -10.36 -16.53 -7.78
N ARG A 298 -10.24 -17.03 -9.01
CA ARG A 298 -11.24 -16.84 -10.05
C ARG A 298 -12.56 -17.56 -9.74
N GLY A 299 -12.50 -18.73 -9.11
CA GLY A 299 -13.69 -19.47 -8.66
C GLY A 299 -14.48 -18.77 -7.54
N ILE A 300 -13.83 -17.90 -6.76
CA ILE A 300 -14.42 -17.14 -5.65
C ILE A 300 -14.95 -15.76 -6.11
N ALA A 301 -14.53 -15.31 -7.28
CA ALA A 301 -14.88 -14.00 -7.81
C ALA A 301 -16.28 -14.02 -8.44
N GLU A 302 -17.28 -13.53 -7.72
CA GLU A 302 -18.59 -13.23 -8.28
C GLU A 302 -18.53 -12.00 -9.20
N PRO A 303 -19.38 -11.91 -10.26
CA PRO A 303 -19.36 -10.81 -11.23
C PRO A 303 -19.55 -9.40 -10.65
N ASN A 304 -20.15 -9.28 -9.46
CA ASN A 304 -20.51 -7.99 -8.83
C ASN A 304 -19.46 -7.46 -7.82
N LYS A 305 -18.27 -8.05 -7.74
CA LYS A 305 -17.23 -7.58 -6.80
C LYS A 305 -16.52 -6.32 -7.34
N PRO A 306 -16.18 -5.34 -6.47
CA PRO A 306 -15.61 -4.05 -6.87
C PRO A 306 -14.24 -4.14 -7.57
N VAL A 307 -13.49 -5.23 -7.34
CA VAL A 307 -12.24 -5.52 -8.05
C VAL A 307 -12.36 -6.89 -8.73
N PRO A 308 -12.55 -6.93 -10.07
CA PRO A 308 -12.67 -8.20 -10.78
C PRO A 308 -11.32 -8.93 -10.80
N VAL A 309 -11.33 -10.24 -10.52
CA VAL A 309 -10.15 -11.10 -10.70
C VAL A 309 -9.95 -11.33 -12.19
N THR A 310 -9.01 -10.58 -12.77
CA THR A 310 -8.68 -10.62 -14.21
C THR A 310 -7.36 -11.33 -14.46
N ALA A 311 -7.04 -11.61 -15.72
CA ALA A 311 -5.73 -12.14 -16.11
C ALA A 311 -4.55 -11.27 -15.63
N ARG A 312 -4.76 -9.96 -15.42
CA ARG A 312 -3.77 -9.05 -14.84
C ARG A 312 -3.32 -9.48 -13.43
N GLN A 313 -4.18 -10.15 -12.67
CA GLN A 313 -3.81 -10.69 -11.35
C GLN A 313 -2.81 -11.84 -11.46
N LEU A 314 -2.92 -12.67 -12.50
CA LEU A 314 -1.92 -13.71 -12.76
C LEU A 314 -0.57 -13.09 -13.16
N GLU A 315 -0.59 -12.04 -13.99
CA GLU A 315 0.65 -11.30 -14.30
C GLU A 315 1.28 -10.67 -13.06
N ALA A 316 0.46 -10.09 -12.17
CA ALA A 316 0.92 -9.55 -10.89
C ALA A 316 1.59 -10.61 -10.03
N LEU A 317 0.99 -11.80 -9.90
CA LEU A 317 1.57 -12.94 -9.18
C LEU A 317 2.95 -13.33 -9.73
N VAL A 318 3.10 -13.38 -11.05
CA VAL A 318 4.38 -13.70 -11.69
C VAL A 318 5.43 -12.61 -11.42
N ARG A 319 5.08 -11.32 -11.56
CA ARG A 319 5.99 -10.20 -11.26
C ARG A 319 6.45 -10.22 -9.80
N LEU A 320 5.53 -10.46 -8.87
CA LEU A 320 5.82 -10.57 -7.44
C LEU A 320 6.73 -11.77 -7.15
N ALA A 321 6.53 -12.90 -7.82
CA ALA A 321 7.36 -14.10 -7.66
C ALA A 321 8.79 -13.89 -8.22
N GLU A 322 8.92 -13.21 -9.35
CA GLU A 322 10.20 -12.77 -9.90
C GLU A 322 10.94 -11.83 -8.94
N ALA A 323 10.23 -10.84 -8.39
CA ALA A 323 10.79 -9.92 -7.40
C ALA A 323 11.25 -10.64 -6.12
N SER A 324 10.47 -11.65 -5.70
CA SER A 324 10.80 -12.52 -4.59
C SER A 324 12.13 -13.26 -4.88
N ALA A 325 12.25 -13.98 -5.98
CA ALA A 325 13.50 -14.66 -6.33
C ALA A 325 14.72 -13.70 -6.47
N ARG A 326 14.49 -12.46 -6.92
CA ARG A 326 15.53 -11.42 -6.97
C ARG A 326 16.06 -10.98 -5.61
N ILE A 327 15.22 -10.96 -4.58
CA ILE A 327 15.65 -10.64 -3.21
C ILE A 327 16.80 -11.57 -2.78
N ARG A 328 16.64 -12.86 -3.05
CA ARG A 328 17.60 -13.92 -2.72
C ARG A 328 18.65 -14.16 -3.81
N LEU A 329 18.72 -13.28 -4.82
CA LEU A 329 19.61 -13.38 -5.98
C LEU A 329 19.57 -14.76 -6.67
N SER A 330 18.39 -15.41 -6.67
CA SER A 330 18.18 -16.71 -7.26
C SER A 330 17.79 -16.58 -8.72
N ASN A 331 18.42 -17.35 -9.62
CA ASN A 331 18.03 -17.42 -11.03
C ASN A 331 16.83 -18.34 -11.29
N THR A 332 16.22 -18.89 -10.24
CA THR A 332 15.04 -19.75 -10.34
C THR A 332 14.03 -19.33 -9.30
N ILE A 333 12.77 -19.20 -9.72
CA ILE A 333 11.63 -18.97 -8.85
C ILE A 333 11.22 -20.33 -8.28
N GLU A 334 11.38 -20.48 -6.97
CA GLU A 334 11.04 -21.73 -6.27
C GLU A 334 9.62 -21.69 -5.70
N THR A 335 9.11 -22.85 -5.30
CA THR A 335 7.78 -22.98 -4.66
C THR A 335 7.65 -22.08 -3.42
N SER A 336 8.72 -21.93 -2.63
CA SER A 336 8.73 -21.04 -1.46
C SER A 336 8.49 -19.58 -1.82
N ASP A 337 8.92 -19.15 -3.02
CA ASP A 337 8.72 -17.79 -3.48
C ASP A 337 7.29 -17.58 -3.93
N ALA A 338 6.69 -18.58 -4.58
CA ALA A 338 5.27 -18.60 -4.92
C ALA A 338 4.40 -18.57 -3.65
N GLU A 339 4.69 -19.40 -2.65
CA GLU A 339 3.95 -19.44 -1.37
C GLU A 339 3.99 -18.10 -0.64
N ARG A 340 5.15 -17.44 -0.58
CA ARG A 340 5.29 -16.12 0.03
C ARG A 340 4.45 -15.06 -0.69
N VAL A 341 4.47 -15.07 -2.01
CA VAL A 341 3.67 -14.14 -2.82
C VAL A 341 2.17 -14.42 -2.66
N ILE A 342 1.78 -15.69 -2.65
CA ILE A 342 0.40 -16.10 -2.38
C ILE A 342 -0.05 -15.57 -1.01
N HIS A 343 0.78 -15.70 0.03
CA HIS A 343 0.47 -15.17 1.35
C HIS A 343 0.23 -13.65 1.35
N ILE A 344 1.11 -12.87 0.70
CA ILE A 344 0.99 -11.41 0.62
C ILE A 344 -0.27 -11.01 -0.17
N VAL A 345 -0.53 -11.67 -1.30
CA VAL A 345 -1.73 -11.40 -2.11
C VAL A 345 -3.00 -11.81 -1.37
N ASP A 346 -2.98 -12.92 -0.63
CA ASP A 346 -4.11 -13.37 0.18
C ASP A 346 -4.36 -12.39 1.33
N ALA A 347 -3.32 -11.89 2.02
CA ALA A 347 -3.46 -10.85 3.05
C ALA A 347 -4.09 -9.56 2.48
N CYS A 348 -3.62 -9.14 1.29
CA CYS A 348 -4.18 -8.01 0.54
C CYS A 348 -5.65 -8.23 0.16
N LEU A 349 -5.98 -9.40 -0.40
CA LEU A 349 -7.33 -9.71 -0.86
C LEU A 349 -8.29 -9.97 0.30
N ARG A 350 -7.85 -10.52 1.43
CA ARG A 350 -8.70 -10.69 2.62
C ARG A 350 -9.25 -9.37 3.13
N GLN A 351 -8.44 -8.30 3.07
CA GLN A 351 -8.88 -6.96 3.47
C GLN A 351 -9.92 -6.38 2.50
N ILE A 352 -9.79 -6.67 1.19
CA ILE A 352 -10.68 -6.14 0.13
C ILE A 352 -11.94 -6.97 -0.07
N ALA A 353 -11.81 -8.30 -0.01
CA ALA A 353 -12.83 -9.30 -0.30
C ALA A 353 -13.60 -9.74 0.95
N TYR A 354 -13.39 -9.07 2.09
CA TYR A 354 -14.29 -9.15 3.23
C TYR A 354 -15.62 -8.47 2.88
N ASP A 355 -16.36 -9.10 1.99
CA ASP A 355 -17.73 -8.75 1.68
C ASP A 355 -18.60 -9.33 2.80
N ALA A 356 -19.22 -8.43 3.57
CA ALA A 356 -20.18 -8.75 4.61
C ALA A 356 -21.36 -9.61 4.09
N LYS A 357 -21.60 -9.66 2.77
CA LYS A 357 -22.71 -10.41 2.16
C LYS A 357 -22.39 -11.88 1.83
N THR A 358 -21.24 -12.18 1.21
CA THR A 358 -21.04 -13.47 0.52
C THR A 358 -20.45 -14.59 1.37
N GLY A 359 -19.86 -14.31 2.53
CA GLY A 359 -19.67 -15.34 3.58
C GLY A 359 -18.90 -16.60 3.19
N THR A 360 -18.01 -16.58 2.20
CA THR A 360 -17.14 -17.72 1.87
C THR A 360 -15.67 -17.32 1.95
N PHE A 361 -15.15 -17.29 3.17
CA PHE A 361 -14.07 -18.17 3.65
C PHE A 361 -14.20 -18.25 5.16
N ASP A 362 -14.82 -19.33 5.63
CA ASP A 362 -14.76 -19.74 7.03
C ASP A 362 -13.29 -19.97 7.40
N ILE A 363 -12.71 -19.06 8.18
CA ILE A 363 -11.63 -19.29 9.15
C ILE A 363 -11.58 -18.13 10.18
N ASP A 364 -12.14 -16.95 9.92
CA ASP A 364 -12.10 -15.81 10.86
C ASP A 364 -13.28 -15.72 11.84
N LYS A 365 -13.63 -16.84 12.48
CA LYS A 365 -14.40 -16.79 13.74
C LYS A 365 -13.57 -16.23 14.90
N ILE A 366 -12.27 -16.00 14.70
CA ILE A 366 -11.30 -15.74 15.78
C ILE A 366 -10.79 -14.29 15.81
N VAL A 367 -10.84 -13.54 14.69
CA VAL A 367 -10.13 -12.24 14.61
C VAL A 367 -11.02 -11.01 14.79
N THR A 368 -12.31 -11.04 14.40
CA THR A 368 -13.21 -9.87 14.55
C THR A 368 -14.33 -10.05 15.59
N GLY A 369 -14.59 -11.27 16.05
CA GLY A 369 -15.63 -11.57 17.05
C GLY A 369 -17.08 -11.30 16.61
N ILE A 370 -17.34 -10.90 15.36
CA ILE A 370 -18.67 -10.44 14.91
C ILE A 370 -19.26 -11.40 13.87
N SER A 371 -20.40 -12.02 14.21
CA SER A 371 -21.16 -12.93 13.34
C SER A 371 -21.79 -12.22 12.14
N LYS A 372 -22.04 -12.96 11.05
CA LYS A 372 -22.73 -12.49 9.83
C LYS A 372 -24.01 -11.71 10.15
N GLU A 373 -24.85 -12.31 11.00
CA GLU A 373 -26.11 -11.72 11.47
C GLU A 373 -25.92 -10.34 12.14
N LYS A 374 -24.84 -10.15 12.92
CA LYS A 374 -24.56 -8.86 13.54
C LYS A 374 -24.13 -7.79 12.53
N ARG A 375 -23.44 -8.17 11.45
CA ARG A 375 -22.98 -7.22 10.42
C ARG A 375 -24.13 -6.72 9.56
N ASP A 376 -25.02 -7.63 9.16
CA ASP A 376 -26.22 -7.27 8.38
C ASP A 376 -27.10 -6.30 9.16
N ILE A 377 -27.25 -6.53 10.47
CA ILE A 377 -27.97 -5.62 11.38
C ILE A 377 -27.32 -4.23 11.41
N VAL A 378 -26.00 -4.15 11.58
CA VAL A 378 -25.26 -2.86 11.63
C VAL A 378 -25.41 -2.06 10.34
N ARG A 379 -25.35 -2.72 9.17
CA ARG A 379 -25.57 -2.05 7.88
C ARG A 379 -26.98 -1.48 7.77
N VAL A 380 -27.99 -2.28 8.11
CA VAL A 380 -29.39 -1.85 8.03
C VAL A 380 -29.69 -0.72 9.02
N ILE A 381 -29.04 -0.71 10.19
CA ILE A 381 -29.07 0.41 11.14
C ILE A 381 -28.49 1.68 10.49
N LYS A 382 -27.30 1.61 9.87
CA LYS A 382 -26.68 2.78 9.21
C LYS A 382 -27.56 3.35 8.10
N ASP A 383 -28.12 2.48 7.27
CA ASP A 383 -29.03 2.88 6.19
C ASP A 383 -30.29 3.56 6.77
N ALA A 384 -30.89 2.99 7.83
CA ALA A 384 -32.03 3.59 8.52
C ALA A 384 -31.70 4.97 9.12
N ILE A 385 -30.50 5.15 9.70
CA ILE A 385 -30.07 6.45 10.24
C ILE A 385 -29.89 7.48 9.10
N ARG A 386 -29.39 7.08 7.93
CA ARG A 386 -29.26 7.96 6.76
C ARG A 386 -30.64 8.33 6.20
N ASP A 387 -31.54 7.36 6.09
CA ASP A 387 -32.89 7.56 5.57
C ASP A 387 -33.73 8.48 6.47
N ILE A 388 -33.65 8.29 7.80
CA ILE A 388 -34.40 9.09 8.79
C ILE A 388 -33.72 10.45 9.01
N GLY A 389 -32.38 10.48 9.05
CA GLY A 389 -31.60 11.66 9.44
C GLY A 389 -31.26 12.64 8.31
N GLY A 390 -31.51 12.25 7.05
CA GLY A 390 -31.22 13.08 5.87
C GLY A 390 -29.78 13.62 5.86
N ASP A 391 -29.62 14.86 5.41
CA ASP A 391 -28.31 15.55 5.37
C ASP A 391 -27.67 15.74 6.76
N GLY A 392 -28.48 15.73 7.83
CA GLY A 392 -28.02 15.90 9.21
C GLY A 392 -27.49 14.62 9.84
N ARG A 393 -27.71 13.44 9.21
CA ARG A 393 -27.35 12.10 9.73
C ARG A 393 -27.77 11.85 11.20
N ARG A 394 -28.85 12.49 11.65
CA ARG A 394 -29.36 12.42 13.04
C ARG A 394 -30.71 11.75 13.08
N ALA A 395 -30.83 10.66 13.83
CA ALA A 395 -32.10 9.93 13.97
C ALA A 395 -32.38 9.62 15.45
N GLY A 396 -33.66 9.53 15.82
CA GLY A 396 -34.04 9.04 17.15
C GLY A 396 -33.75 7.55 17.28
N ILE A 397 -33.15 7.11 18.38
CA ILE A 397 -32.79 5.69 18.60
C ILE A 397 -34.03 4.80 18.48
N ASP A 398 -35.16 5.20 19.06
CA ASP A 398 -36.41 4.43 18.97
C ASP A 398 -36.94 4.34 17.54
N GLN A 399 -36.83 5.41 16.75
CA GLN A 399 -37.26 5.41 15.34
C GLN A 399 -36.39 4.49 14.49
N VAL A 400 -35.08 4.46 14.76
CA VAL A 400 -34.14 3.54 14.09
C VAL A 400 -34.44 2.11 14.48
N ILE A 401 -34.69 1.84 15.77
CA ILE A 401 -35.07 0.51 16.25
C ILE A 401 -36.33 0.03 15.55
N ASP A 402 -37.36 0.88 15.43
CA ASP A 402 -38.62 0.53 14.78
C ASP A 402 -38.45 0.30 13.27
N ALA A 403 -37.70 1.15 12.57
CA ALA A 403 -37.44 1.01 11.14
C ALA A 403 -36.63 -0.26 10.80
N VAL A 404 -35.65 -0.60 11.63
CA VAL A 404 -34.84 -1.81 11.45
C VAL A 404 -35.61 -3.06 11.87
N SER A 405 -36.45 -2.98 12.91
CA SER A 405 -37.32 -4.07 13.32
C SER A 405 -38.39 -4.40 12.28
N ALA A 406 -38.91 -3.38 11.59
CA ALA A 406 -39.83 -3.56 10.46
C ALA A 406 -39.20 -4.31 9.28
N LYS A 407 -37.86 -4.31 9.17
CA LYS A 407 -37.09 -5.09 8.19
C LYS A 407 -36.79 -6.53 8.64
N GLY A 408 -37.32 -6.96 9.80
CA GLY A 408 -37.27 -8.35 10.26
C GLY A 408 -36.19 -8.68 11.30
N PHE A 409 -35.51 -7.68 11.87
CA PHE A 409 -34.47 -7.90 12.88
C PHE A 409 -35.00 -7.77 14.32
N PRO A 410 -34.58 -8.62 15.28
CA PRO A 410 -35.01 -8.51 16.68
C PRO A 410 -34.52 -7.22 17.35
N ARG A 411 -35.42 -6.52 18.06
CA ARG A 411 -35.11 -5.25 18.77
C ARG A 411 -33.86 -5.32 19.66
N ASP A 412 -33.65 -6.43 20.36
CA ASP A 412 -32.50 -6.62 21.25
C ASP A 412 -31.17 -6.63 20.47
N LYS A 413 -31.17 -7.25 19.28
CA LYS A 413 -29.99 -7.29 18.41
C LYS A 413 -29.73 -5.94 17.74
N VAL A 414 -30.78 -5.18 17.45
CA VAL A 414 -30.66 -3.82 16.92
C VAL A 414 -30.03 -2.90 17.97
N ARG A 415 -30.42 -3.04 19.25
CA ARG A 415 -29.79 -2.32 20.37
C ARG A 415 -28.32 -2.68 20.55
N GLU A 416 -27.98 -3.98 20.53
CA GLU A 416 -26.57 -4.44 20.55
C GLU A 416 -25.76 -3.80 19.39
N GLY A 417 -26.35 -3.71 18.19
CA GLY A 417 -25.72 -3.10 17.02
C GLY A 417 -25.52 -1.58 17.16
N ILE A 418 -26.48 -0.87 17.75
CA ILE A 418 -26.38 0.56 18.04
C ILE A 418 -25.29 0.84 19.08
N GLU A 419 -25.25 0.08 20.18
CA GLU A 419 -24.19 0.20 21.19
C GLU A 419 -22.80 -0.08 20.60
N MET A 420 -22.72 -1.03 19.68
CA MET A 420 -21.48 -1.33 18.97
C MET A 420 -21.01 -0.14 18.12
N LEU A 421 -21.90 0.51 17.37
CA LEU A 421 -21.57 1.71 16.58
C LEU A 421 -21.08 2.88 17.45
N LEU A 422 -21.65 3.03 18.64
CA LEU A 422 -21.19 4.02 19.63
C LEU A 422 -19.80 3.66 20.19
N ARG A 423 -19.55 2.37 20.45
CA ARG A 423 -18.25 1.88 20.93
C ARG A 423 -17.13 1.95 19.89
N THR A 424 -17.42 1.65 18.62
CA THR A 424 -16.44 1.74 17.53
C THR A 424 -16.17 3.19 17.12
N GLY A 425 -16.96 4.14 17.61
CA GLY A 425 -16.83 5.56 17.27
C GLY A 425 -17.24 5.87 15.82
N GLU A 426 -18.10 5.03 15.24
CA GLU A 426 -18.75 5.27 13.94
C GLU A 426 -20.04 6.09 14.09
N ALA A 427 -20.64 6.09 15.28
CA ALA A 427 -21.74 6.94 15.65
C ALA A 427 -21.47 7.62 17.00
N MET A 428 -22.13 8.75 17.24
CA MET A 428 -22.15 9.44 18.53
C MET A 428 -23.58 9.74 18.96
N GLU A 429 -23.78 9.86 20.27
CA GLU A 429 -25.04 10.28 20.87
C GLU A 429 -24.92 11.74 21.35
N PRO A 430 -25.23 12.76 20.52
CA PRO A 430 -25.12 14.16 20.91
C PRO A 430 -26.12 14.59 21.99
N LYS A 431 -27.25 13.89 22.10
CA LYS A 431 -28.29 14.06 23.13
C LYS A 431 -28.91 12.71 23.43
N ASN A 432 -29.31 12.47 24.67
CA ASN A 432 -30.00 11.24 25.08
C ASN A 432 -31.15 10.90 24.10
N GLY A 433 -31.08 9.70 23.52
CA GLY A 433 -32.07 9.17 22.59
C GLY A 433 -31.89 9.58 21.12
N ILE A 434 -30.82 10.31 20.77
CA ILE A 434 -30.54 10.72 19.38
C ILE A 434 -29.17 10.16 18.97
N ILE A 435 -29.16 9.33 17.93
CA ILE A 435 -27.93 8.81 17.32
C ILE A 435 -27.54 9.63 16.09
N GLN A 436 -26.25 9.93 15.96
CA GLN A 436 -25.68 10.61 14.80
C GLN A 436 -24.52 9.80 14.22
N LEU A 437 -24.56 9.50 12.92
CA LEU A 437 -23.41 8.89 12.23
C LEU A 437 -22.30 9.94 12.01
N ILE A 438 -21.06 9.55 12.31
CA ILE A 438 -19.86 10.40 12.18
C ILE A 438 -19.37 10.39 10.73
#